data_AF-A0A0J9S2U0-F1
#
_entry.id   AF-A0A0J9S2U0-F1
#
_cell.length_a   1.000
_cell.length_b   1.000
_cell.length_c   1.000
_cell.angle_alpha   90.00
_cell.angle_beta   90.00
_cell.angle_gamma   90.00
#
_symmetry.space_group_name_H-M   'P 1'
#
loop_
_entity.id
_entity.type
_entity.pdbx_description
1 polymer ?
#
loop_
_entity_poly.entity_id
_entity_poly.type
_entity_poly.pdbx_seq_one_letter_code
_entity_poly.pdbx_strand_id
1 'polypeptide(L)'
;MLNTNDYEYLNYWLNVELENNKDKFSEIKKELIQHMKKDANSCFNKDTFKEKLHHIEKSDFEYMNILDNLYKNYAEIIIMGTMGSNGQEGQCYKYSEKCYNNYESAIMKNPGKNTDFYKALQKFKEKYISLYDYDMLVGICDTKELKKLRSDEEILETLSKMIAEQNRKKSMVTNTLVPTIGLTSSFIFLYMVNKLFS
;
A
#
# COMPACT_ATOMS: atom_id res chain seq x y z
N MET A 1 22.15 20.52 -5.07
CA MET A 1 22.83 19.77 -3.98
C MET A 1 21.74 19.00 -3.25
N LEU A 2 21.96 17.73 -2.92
CA LEU A 2 20.95 16.92 -2.22
C LEU A 2 20.65 17.51 -0.83
N ASN A 3 19.39 17.47 -0.43
CA ASN A 3 18.95 17.84 0.91
C ASN A 3 18.78 16.59 1.78
N THR A 4 18.51 16.79 3.08
CA THR A 4 18.32 15.71 4.05
C THR A 4 17.30 14.66 3.61
N ASN A 5 16.18 15.07 3.02
CA ASN A 5 15.12 14.14 2.59
C ASN A 5 15.57 13.26 1.42
N ASP A 6 16.43 13.79 0.53
CA ASP A 6 16.98 13.01 -0.56
C ASP A 6 17.86 11.87 -0.03
N TYR A 7 18.63 12.12 1.04
CA TYR A 7 19.42 11.09 1.72
C TYR A 7 18.57 10.05 2.46
N GLU A 8 17.48 10.47 3.09
CA GLU A 8 16.51 9.54 3.72
C GLU A 8 15.84 8.65 2.65
N TYR A 9 15.50 9.21 1.50
CA TYR A 9 14.94 8.44 0.38
C TYR A 9 15.96 7.43 -0.16
N LEU A 10 17.22 7.80 -0.30
CA LEU A 10 18.28 6.87 -0.70
C LEU A 10 18.48 5.75 0.34
N ASN A 11 18.37 6.05 1.64
CA ASN A 11 18.40 5.03 2.68
C ASN A 11 17.22 4.05 2.54
N TYR A 12 16.01 4.57 2.28
CA TYR A 12 14.85 3.75 2.00
C TYR A 12 15.04 2.87 0.76
N TRP A 13 15.47 3.45 -0.36
CA TRP A 13 15.69 2.72 -1.61
C TRP A 13 16.68 1.57 -1.42
N LEU A 14 17.78 1.81 -0.68
CA LEU A 14 18.71 0.75 -0.33
C LEU A 14 18.06 -0.35 0.54
N ASN A 15 17.25 0.02 1.53
CA ASN A 15 16.52 -0.97 2.34
C ASN A 15 15.56 -1.81 1.49
N VAL A 16 14.94 -1.25 0.45
CA VAL A 16 14.07 -1.97 -0.50
C VAL A 16 14.85 -3.02 -1.27
N GLU A 17 15.99 -2.64 -1.86
CA GLU A 17 16.81 -3.59 -2.63
C GLU A 17 17.37 -4.72 -1.75
N LEU A 18 17.52 -4.46 -0.46
CA LEU A 18 18.02 -5.41 0.52
C LEU A 18 16.92 -6.16 1.26
N GLU A 19 15.64 -5.98 0.92
CA GLU A 19 14.50 -6.55 1.64
C GLU A 19 14.58 -8.09 1.75
N ASN A 20 15.08 -8.76 0.70
CA ASN A 20 15.26 -10.22 0.67
C ASN A 20 16.56 -10.70 1.35
N ASN A 21 17.42 -9.79 1.83
CA ASN A 21 18.73 -10.08 2.42
C ASN A 21 19.00 -9.21 3.67
N LYS A 22 18.03 -9.12 4.59
CA LYS A 22 18.11 -8.24 5.77
C LYS A 22 19.34 -8.47 6.63
N ASP A 23 19.74 -9.73 6.79
CA ASP A 23 20.94 -10.12 7.56
C ASP A 23 22.23 -9.54 6.97
N LYS A 24 22.23 -9.20 5.68
CA LYS A 24 23.36 -8.61 4.97
C LYS A 24 23.38 -7.08 5.00
N PHE A 25 22.37 -6.41 5.54
CA PHE A 25 22.32 -4.94 5.53
C PHE A 25 23.55 -4.33 6.21
N SER A 26 23.96 -4.86 7.36
CA SER A 26 25.14 -4.39 8.10
C SER A 26 26.44 -4.57 7.30
N GLU A 27 26.59 -5.72 6.64
CA GLU A 27 27.74 -6.05 5.80
C GLU A 27 27.81 -5.13 4.57
N ILE A 28 26.71 -5.04 3.82
CA ILE A 28 26.59 -4.21 2.61
C ILE A 28 26.76 -2.72 2.95
N LYS A 29 26.19 -2.25 4.06
CA LYS A 29 26.41 -0.88 4.56
C LYS A 29 27.89 -0.62 4.81
N LYS A 30 28.60 -1.56 5.43
CA LYS A 30 30.04 -1.43 5.71
C LYS A 30 30.86 -1.38 4.43
N GLU A 31 30.58 -2.26 3.47
CA GLU A 31 31.24 -2.26 2.15
C GLU A 31 30.97 -0.97 1.38
N LEU A 32 29.71 -0.54 1.31
CA LEU A 32 29.31 0.71 0.64
C LEU A 32 30.07 1.91 1.22
N ILE A 33 30.17 2.02 2.55
CA ILE A 33 30.94 3.07 3.22
C ILE A 33 32.43 3.00 2.87
N GLN A 34 33.02 1.79 2.79
CA GLN A 34 34.42 1.63 2.40
C GLN A 34 34.67 2.02 0.94
N HIS A 35 33.78 1.67 0.03
CA HIS A 35 33.86 2.09 -1.38
C HIS A 35 33.71 3.60 -1.54
N MET A 36 32.77 4.22 -0.81
CA MET A 36 32.59 5.67 -0.81
C MET A 36 33.87 6.41 -0.39
N LYS A 37 34.60 5.92 0.62
CA LYS A 37 35.87 6.53 1.08
C LYS A 37 36.98 6.54 0.01
N LYS A 38 36.99 5.56 -0.89
CA LYS A 38 38.04 5.41 -1.92
C LYS A 38 37.84 6.32 -3.13
N ASP A 39 36.65 6.88 -3.26
CA ASP A 39 36.28 7.70 -4.41
C ASP A 39 36.42 9.19 -4.03
N ALA A 40 37.45 9.84 -4.55
CA ALA A 40 37.85 11.20 -4.17
C ALA A 40 37.02 12.30 -4.87
N ASN A 41 36.27 11.97 -5.92
CA ASN A 41 35.60 12.92 -6.81
C ASN A 41 34.09 12.69 -6.88
N SER A 42 33.38 12.68 -5.74
CA SER A 42 31.92 12.51 -5.78
C SER A 42 31.17 13.84 -5.78
N CYS A 43 30.18 13.96 -6.68
CA CYS A 43 29.14 15.00 -6.67
C CYS A 43 28.14 14.88 -5.49
N PHE A 44 28.48 14.06 -4.50
CA PHE A 44 27.62 13.52 -3.46
C PHE A 44 28.30 13.66 -2.10
N ASN A 45 27.61 14.23 -1.11
CA ASN A 45 28.13 14.28 0.26
C ASN A 45 28.00 12.89 0.93
N LYS A 46 29.12 12.17 0.95
CA LYS A 46 29.22 10.81 1.48
C LYS A 46 29.08 10.74 2.99
N ASP A 47 29.58 11.75 3.69
CA ASP A 47 29.51 11.81 5.16
C ASP A 47 28.06 11.96 5.60
N THR A 48 27.30 12.86 4.97
CA THR A 48 25.86 13.01 5.23
C THR A 48 25.09 11.72 4.93
N PHE A 49 25.36 11.05 3.81
CA PHE A 49 24.65 9.80 3.52
C PHE A 49 24.98 8.70 4.53
N LYS A 50 26.24 8.60 4.94
CA LYS A 50 26.68 7.63 5.95
C LYS A 50 25.95 7.80 7.28
N GLU A 51 25.72 9.03 7.70
CA GLU A 51 24.92 9.34 8.91
C GLU A 51 23.46 8.93 8.76
N LYS A 52 22.93 8.97 7.53
CA LYS A 52 21.54 8.65 7.20
C LYS A 52 21.29 7.17 6.97
N LEU A 53 22.33 6.38 6.70
CA LEU A 53 22.20 4.95 6.49
C LEU A 53 21.77 4.22 7.78
N HIS A 54 20.57 3.65 7.81
CA HIS A 54 20.04 2.86 8.91
C HIS A 54 19.05 1.80 8.41
N HIS A 55 18.92 0.72 9.17
CA HIS A 55 17.89 -0.28 8.90
C HIS A 55 16.52 0.29 9.26
N ILE A 56 15.55 0.18 8.36
CA ILE A 56 14.18 0.64 8.59
C ILE A 56 13.37 -0.53 9.16
N GLU A 57 12.65 -0.30 10.26
CA GLU A 57 11.79 -1.32 10.86
C GLU A 57 10.69 -1.77 9.90
N LYS A 58 10.23 -3.02 10.03
CA LYS A 58 9.30 -3.62 9.07
C LYS A 58 7.99 -2.82 8.90
N SER A 59 7.44 -2.28 9.98
CA SER A 59 6.21 -1.47 9.93
C SER A 59 6.42 -0.15 9.20
N ASP A 60 7.52 0.54 9.49
CA ASP A 60 7.86 1.80 8.83
C ASP A 60 8.20 1.57 7.35
N PHE A 61 8.87 0.46 7.05
CA PHE A 61 9.16 0.03 5.70
C PHE A 61 7.89 -0.21 4.88
N GLU A 62 6.89 -0.90 5.46
CA GLU A 62 5.60 -1.14 4.81
C GLU A 62 4.87 0.18 4.50
N TYR A 63 4.88 1.13 5.42
CA TYR A 63 4.30 2.46 5.22
C TYR A 63 5.03 3.28 4.17
N MET A 64 6.36 3.27 4.18
CA MET A 64 7.17 3.95 3.17
C MET A 64 6.97 3.33 1.78
N ASN A 65 6.85 2.01 1.68
CA ASN A 65 6.56 1.33 0.42
C ASN A 65 5.18 1.71 -0.15
N ILE A 66 4.17 1.86 0.71
CA ILE A 66 2.87 2.38 0.27
C ILE A 66 3.01 3.80 -0.29
N LEU A 67 3.70 4.70 0.42
CA LEU A 67 3.90 6.08 -0.03
C LEU A 67 4.69 6.15 -1.33
N ASP A 68 5.78 5.39 -1.45
CA ASP A 68 6.61 5.35 -2.66
C ASP A 68 5.80 4.85 -3.87
N ASN A 69 4.99 3.80 -3.69
CA ASN A 69 4.08 3.34 -4.75
C ASN A 69 3.03 4.41 -5.13
N LEU A 70 2.45 5.12 -4.15
CA LEU A 70 1.51 6.21 -4.42
C LEU A 70 2.18 7.31 -5.25
N TYR A 71 3.36 7.78 -4.85
CA TYR A 71 4.08 8.84 -5.55
C TYR A 71 4.63 8.43 -6.92
N LYS A 72 5.06 7.17 -7.09
CA LYS A 72 5.46 6.64 -8.40
C LYS A 72 4.30 6.66 -9.39
N ASN A 73 3.13 6.13 -9.01
CA ASN A 73 1.96 6.14 -9.90
C ASN A 73 1.45 7.58 -10.15
N TYR A 74 1.53 8.47 -9.17
CA TYR A 74 1.24 9.90 -9.38
C TYR A 74 2.21 10.55 -10.38
N ALA A 75 3.51 10.26 -10.28
CA ALA A 75 4.51 10.79 -11.20
C ALA A 75 4.26 10.31 -12.64
N GLU A 76 3.87 9.04 -12.83
CA GLU A 76 3.48 8.52 -14.15
C GLU A 76 2.31 9.31 -14.75
N ILE A 77 1.28 9.64 -13.96
CA ILE A 77 0.16 10.49 -14.41
C ILE A 77 0.66 11.87 -14.89
N ILE A 78 1.54 12.51 -14.11
CA ILE A 78 2.12 13.82 -14.45
C ILE A 78 2.99 13.74 -15.71
N ILE A 79 3.86 12.75 -15.82
CA ILE A 79 4.75 12.56 -16.97
C ILE A 79 3.91 12.38 -18.24
N MET A 80 2.87 11.55 -18.18
CA MET A 80 1.97 11.34 -19.32
C MET A 80 1.21 12.61 -19.71
N GLY A 81 0.72 13.37 -18.72
CA GLY A 81 0.03 14.63 -18.99
C GLY A 81 0.93 15.71 -19.58
N THR A 82 2.21 15.75 -19.21
CA THR A 82 3.15 16.82 -19.59
C THR A 82 4.01 16.51 -20.81
N MET A 83 4.46 15.27 -20.97
CA MET A 83 5.34 14.83 -22.07
C MET A 83 4.58 14.08 -23.16
N GLY A 84 3.31 13.76 -22.91
CA GLY A 84 2.44 13.02 -23.79
C GLY A 84 2.53 11.50 -23.65
N SER A 85 1.59 10.79 -24.28
CA SER A 85 1.38 9.37 -24.05
C SER A 85 2.40 8.48 -24.75
N ASN A 86 3.14 8.94 -25.75
CA ASN A 86 3.98 8.09 -26.62
C ASN A 86 3.25 6.80 -27.08
N GLY A 87 1.94 6.88 -27.36
CA GLY A 87 1.10 5.71 -27.70
C GLY A 87 0.53 4.94 -26.51
N GLN A 88 0.60 5.49 -25.29
CA GLN A 88 0.04 4.95 -24.05
C GLN A 88 -1.26 5.66 -23.63
N GLU A 89 -2.10 6.02 -24.61
CA GLU A 89 -3.43 6.59 -24.35
C GLU A 89 -4.24 5.67 -23.42
N GLY A 90 -4.94 6.25 -22.45
CA GLY A 90 -5.72 5.52 -21.45
C GLY A 90 -4.92 4.89 -20.29
N GLN A 91 -3.58 4.95 -20.27
CA GLN A 91 -2.82 4.47 -19.10
C GLN A 91 -3.02 5.35 -17.85
N CYS A 92 -3.45 6.61 -18.02
CA CYS A 92 -3.79 7.49 -16.92
C CYS A 92 -4.81 6.87 -15.96
N TYR A 93 -5.89 6.28 -16.50
CA TYR A 93 -6.87 5.56 -15.69
C TYR A 93 -6.18 4.47 -14.86
N LYS A 94 -5.31 3.65 -15.47
CA LYS A 94 -4.62 2.56 -14.80
C LYS A 94 -3.74 3.04 -13.63
N TYR A 95 -2.98 4.11 -13.81
CA TYR A 95 -2.18 4.68 -12.73
C TYR A 95 -3.05 5.33 -11.65
N SER A 96 -4.13 6.01 -12.05
CA SER A 96 -5.13 6.57 -11.14
C SER A 96 -5.80 5.48 -10.30
N GLU A 97 -6.07 4.31 -10.89
CA GLU A 97 -6.65 3.16 -10.21
C GLU A 97 -5.68 2.54 -9.21
N LYS A 98 -4.38 2.48 -9.54
CA LYS A 98 -3.35 2.06 -8.57
C LYS A 98 -3.24 3.05 -7.41
N CYS A 99 -3.24 4.35 -7.68
CA CYS A 99 -3.27 5.38 -6.64
C CYS A 99 -4.48 5.20 -5.72
N TYR A 100 -5.66 5.02 -6.30
CA TYR A 100 -6.89 4.72 -5.58
C TYR A 100 -6.74 3.49 -4.70
N ASN A 101 -6.43 2.32 -5.27
CA ASN A 101 -6.39 1.05 -4.55
C ASN A 101 -5.37 1.09 -3.38
N ASN A 102 -4.20 1.67 -3.62
CA ASN A 102 -3.15 1.79 -2.60
C ASN A 102 -3.57 2.75 -1.48
N TYR A 103 -4.18 3.89 -1.82
CA TYR A 103 -4.64 4.87 -0.83
C TYR A 103 -5.72 4.29 0.05
N GLU A 104 -6.72 3.62 -0.53
CA GLU A 104 -7.81 3.00 0.25
C GLU A 104 -7.28 1.91 1.18
N SER A 105 -6.42 1.04 0.65
CA SER A 105 -5.79 -0.01 1.45
C SER A 105 -4.99 0.56 2.61
N ALA A 106 -4.34 1.71 2.42
CA ALA A 106 -3.59 2.41 3.46
C ALA A 106 -4.51 2.97 4.55
N ILE A 107 -5.63 3.61 4.17
CA ILE A 107 -6.63 4.13 5.12
C ILE A 107 -7.32 3.00 5.89
N MET A 108 -7.62 1.87 5.23
CA MET A 108 -8.23 0.69 5.86
C MET A 108 -7.35 0.06 6.95
N LYS A 109 -6.02 0.26 6.91
CA LYS A 109 -5.11 -0.16 7.99
C LYS A 109 -5.27 0.67 9.27
N ASN A 110 -6.07 1.73 9.23
CA ASN A 110 -6.33 2.64 10.34
C ASN A 110 -5.04 3.14 11.02
N PRO A 111 -4.17 3.86 10.30
CA PRO A 111 -2.83 4.22 10.78
C PRO A 111 -2.81 5.22 11.94
N GLY A 112 -3.97 5.67 12.45
CA GLY A 112 -4.09 6.69 13.48
C GLY A 112 -3.88 8.11 12.93
N LYS A 113 -4.84 9.01 13.15
CA LYS A 113 -4.84 10.36 12.54
C LYS A 113 -3.64 11.25 12.92
N ASN A 114 -2.92 10.92 14.00
CA ASN A 114 -1.78 11.71 14.48
C ASN A 114 -0.41 11.20 13.99
N THR A 115 -0.36 10.07 13.28
CA THR A 115 0.90 9.49 12.82
C THR A 115 1.46 10.21 11.60
N ASP A 116 2.78 10.16 11.43
CA ASP A 116 3.44 10.79 10.29
C ASP A 116 3.08 10.13 8.97
N PHE A 117 2.84 8.81 8.99
CA PHE A 117 2.30 8.09 7.83
C PHE A 117 0.92 8.64 7.42
N TYR A 118 0.01 8.83 8.37
CA TYR A 118 -1.30 9.43 8.06
C TYR A 118 -1.18 10.84 7.49
N LYS A 119 -0.35 11.70 8.10
CA LYS A 119 -0.10 13.05 7.58
C LYS A 119 0.47 13.02 6.16
N ALA A 120 1.34 12.05 5.84
CA ALA A 120 1.88 11.88 4.50
C ALA A 120 0.81 11.41 3.49
N LEU A 121 -0.11 10.52 3.90
CA LEU A 121 -1.27 10.13 3.07
C LEU A 121 -2.16 11.33 2.76
N GLN A 122 -2.43 12.20 3.74
CA GLN A 122 -3.25 13.40 3.49
C GLN A 122 -2.57 14.36 2.52
N LYS A 123 -1.26 14.60 2.68
CA LYS A 123 -0.47 15.40 1.72
C LYS A 123 -0.50 14.81 0.31
N PHE A 124 -0.42 13.48 0.20
CA PHE A 124 -0.57 12.80 -1.09
C PHE A 124 -1.96 13.04 -1.67
N LYS A 125 -3.02 12.87 -0.88
CA LYS A 125 -4.41 13.09 -1.31
C LYS A 125 -4.64 14.50 -1.81
N GLU A 126 -4.12 15.52 -1.11
CA GLU A 126 -4.17 16.92 -1.56
C GLU A 126 -3.50 17.09 -2.93
N LYS A 127 -2.28 16.55 -3.11
CA LYS A 127 -1.56 16.59 -4.39
C LYS A 127 -2.28 15.85 -5.52
N TYR A 128 -2.93 14.73 -5.19
CA TYR A 128 -3.68 13.96 -6.17
C TYR A 128 -4.96 14.68 -6.58
N ILE A 129 -5.67 15.32 -5.63
CA ILE A 129 -6.87 16.10 -5.92
C ILE A 129 -6.54 17.33 -6.77
N SER A 130 -5.37 17.95 -6.58
CA SER A 130 -4.97 19.08 -7.43
C SER A 130 -4.77 18.71 -8.91
N LEU A 131 -4.73 17.42 -9.26
CA LEU A 131 -4.71 16.98 -10.66
C LEU A 131 -6.01 17.34 -11.39
N TYR A 132 -7.16 17.43 -10.70
CA TYR A 132 -8.44 17.76 -11.35
C TYR A 132 -8.48 19.20 -11.87
N ASP A 133 -7.72 20.09 -11.23
CA ASP A 133 -7.64 21.51 -11.58
C ASP A 133 -6.42 21.83 -12.47
N TYR A 134 -5.65 20.81 -12.88
CA TYR A 134 -4.43 20.99 -13.66
C TYR A 134 -4.74 21.02 -15.15
N ASP A 135 -4.99 22.22 -15.68
CA ASP A 135 -5.31 22.47 -17.11
C ASP A 135 -4.28 21.89 -18.08
N MET A 136 -3.04 21.66 -17.65
CA MET A 136 -1.97 21.09 -18.47
C MET A 136 -2.09 19.55 -18.66
N LEU A 137 -2.97 18.85 -17.94
CA LEU A 137 -3.29 17.44 -18.24
C LEU A 137 -4.20 17.30 -19.48
N VAL A 138 -4.82 18.40 -19.92
CA VAL A 138 -5.87 18.41 -20.95
C VAL A 138 -5.31 18.00 -22.30
N GLY A 139 -5.75 16.85 -22.79
CA GLY A 139 -5.49 16.32 -24.13
C GLY A 139 -5.02 14.86 -24.15
N ILE A 140 -4.41 14.38 -23.07
CA ILE A 140 -3.80 13.03 -23.03
C ILE A 140 -4.24 12.24 -21.79
N CYS A 141 -4.51 12.95 -20.71
CA CYS A 141 -5.00 12.42 -19.47
C CYS A 141 -6.33 13.14 -19.19
N ASP A 142 -7.45 12.61 -19.67
CA ASP A 142 -8.75 13.22 -19.33
C ASP A 142 -8.90 13.14 -17.82
N THR A 143 -8.89 14.29 -17.15
CA THR A 143 -8.99 14.38 -15.69
C THR A 143 -10.32 13.80 -15.19
N LYS A 144 -11.33 13.70 -16.06
CA LYS A 144 -12.60 13.01 -15.79
C LYS A 144 -12.45 11.49 -15.73
N GLU A 145 -11.43 10.93 -16.36
CA GLU A 145 -11.11 9.51 -16.31
C GLU A 145 -10.27 9.15 -15.08
N LEU A 146 -9.67 10.11 -14.38
CA LEU A 146 -8.93 9.81 -13.16
C LEU A 146 -9.86 9.30 -12.06
N LYS A 147 -9.51 8.16 -11.47
CA LYS A 147 -10.26 7.57 -10.36
C LYS A 147 -10.18 8.45 -9.12
N LYS A 148 -11.35 8.87 -8.62
CA LYS A 148 -11.46 9.77 -7.47
C LYS A 148 -11.15 9.06 -6.16
N LEU A 149 -10.25 9.64 -5.37
CA LEU A 149 -10.01 9.20 -3.99
C LEU A 149 -11.24 9.56 -3.13
N ARG A 150 -11.75 8.58 -2.38
CA ARG A 150 -12.84 8.77 -1.42
C ARG A 150 -12.39 9.53 -0.17
N SER A 151 -13.35 10.01 0.60
CA SER A 151 -13.07 10.50 1.95
C SER A 151 -12.61 9.34 2.86
N ASP A 152 -11.86 9.67 3.90
CA ASP A 152 -11.42 8.64 4.85
C ASP A 152 -12.63 8.05 5.57
N GLU A 153 -13.63 8.89 5.85
CA GLU A 153 -14.92 8.51 6.43
C GLU A 153 -15.66 7.50 5.53
N GLU A 154 -15.75 7.75 4.23
CA GLU A 154 -16.41 6.85 3.26
C GLU A 154 -15.70 5.49 3.18
N ILE A 155 -14.37 5.48 3.20
CA ILE A 155 -13.56 4.25 3.17
C ILE A 155 -13.81 3.44 4.45
N LEU A 156 -13.74 4.07 5.61
CA LEU A 156 -13.92 3.42 6.91
C LEU A 156 -15.36 2.96 7.15
N GLU A 157 -16.36 3.70 6.67
CA GLU A 157 -17.76 3.29 6.69
C GLU A 157 -17.97 2.05 5.81
N THR A 158 -17.39 2.04 4.61
CA THR A 158 -17.45 0.88 3.69
C THR A 158 -16.81 -0.34 4.34
N LEU A 159 -15.63 -0.19 4.96
CA LEU A 159 -14.96 -1.26 5.70
C LEU A 159 -15.83 -1.81 6.84
N SER A 160 -16.46 -0.92 7.61
CA SER A 160 -17.37 -1.31 8.70
C SER A 160 -18.56 -2.13 8.20
N LYS A 161 -19.17 -1.73 7.07
CA LYS A 161 -20.26 -2.47 6.43
C LYS A 161 -19.80 -3.85 5.94
N MET A 162 -18.64 -3.93 5.29
CA MET A 162 -18.09 -5.21 4.81
C MET A 162 -17.84 -6.19 5.97
N ILE A 163 -17.28 -5.71 7.08
CA ILE A 163 -17.06 -6.52 8.30
C ILE A 163 -18.40 -6.99 8.89
N ALA A 164 -19.40 -6.10 8.97
CA ALA A 164 -20.72 -6.44 9.49
C ALA A 164 -21.42 -7.52 8.63
N GLU A 165 -21.35 -7.40 7.31
CA GLU A 165 -21.88 -8.41 6.39
C GLU A 165 -21.15 -9.75 6.51
N GLN A 166 -19.83 -9.72 6.64
CA GLN A 166 -19.03 -10.94 6.83
C GLN A 166 -19.40 -11.65 8.15
N ASN A 167 -19.59 -10.89 9.22
CA ASN A 167 -20.06 -11.42 10.50
C ASN A 167 -21.49 -11.99 10.41
N ARG A 168 -22.39 -11.32 9.69
CA ARG A 168 -23.75 -11.83 9.42
C ARG A 168 -23.71 -13.14 8.62
N LYS A 169 -22.91 -13.20 7.56
CA LYS A 169 -22.73 -14.43 6.75
C LYS A 169 -22.16 -15.57 7.61
N LYS A 170 -21.15 -15.29 8.43
CA LYS A 170 -20.56 -16.27 9.36
C LYS A 170 -21.59 -16.79 10.37
N SER A 171 -22.39 -15.90 10.96
CA SER A 171 -23.48 -16.27 11.89
C SER A 171 -24.56 -17.13 11.22
N MET A 172 -24.91 -16.82 9.97
CA MET A 172 -25.87 -17.61 9.20
C MET A 172 -25.34 -19.04 8.95
N VAL A 173 -24.07 -19.18 8.55
CA VAL A 173 -23.43 -20.49 8.32
C VAL A 173 -23.36 -21.31 9.60
N THR A 174 -22.98 -20.71 10.74
CA THR A 174 -22.93 -21.41 12.02
C THR A 174 -24.31 -21.89 12.48
N ASN A 175 -25.35 -21.07 12.29
CA ASN A 175 -26.72 -21.45 12.66
C ASN A 175 -27.31 -22.54 11.75
N THR A 176 -26.84 -22.68 10.50
CA THR A 176 -27.31 -23.77 9.62
C THR A 176 -26.63 -25.11 9.90
N LEU A 177 -25.36 -25.15 10.31
CA LEU A 177 -24.67 -26.41 10.62
C LEU A 177 -25.23 -27.09 11.89
N VAL A 178 -25.49 -26.31 12.94
CA VAL A 178 -25.88 -26.83 14.27
C VAL A 178 -27.16 -27.71 14.20
N PRO A 179 -28.25 -27.29 13.54
CA PRO A 179 -29.44 -28.13 13.40
C PRO A 179 -29.23 -29.32 12.47
N THR A 180 -28.49 -29.17 11.35
CA THR A 180 -28.30 -30.27 10.39
C THR A 180 -27.52 -31.45 10.96
N ILE A 181 -26.46 -31.21 11.72
CA ILE A 181 -25.68 -32.27 12.38
C ILE A 181 -26.53 -32.96 13.45
N GLY A 182 -27.33 -32.19 14.20
CA GLY A 182 -28.25 -32.72 15.20
C GLY A 182 -29.28 -33.67 14.58
N LEU A 183 -29.94 -33.26 13.50
CA LEU A 183 -30.93 -34.06 12.79
C LEU A 183 -30.32 -35.35 12.21
N THR A 184 -29.18 -35.26 11.52
CA THR A 184 -28.52 -36.46 10.94
C THR A 184 -28.08 -37.44 12.02
N SER A 185 -27.58 -36.93 13.16
CA SER A 185 -27.20 -37.76 14.31
C SER A 185 -28.42 -38.49 14.87
N SER A 186 -29.54 -37.79 15.09
CA SER A 186 -30.79 -38.40 15.56
C SER A 186 -31.32 -39.50 14.61
N PHE A 187 -31.24 -39.29 13.29
CA PHE A 187 -31.64 -40.33 12.33
C PHE A 187 -30.73 -41.56 12.37
N ILE A 188 -29.41 -41.38 12.54
CA ILE A 188 -28.46 -42.50 12.69
C ILE A 188 -28.72 -43.28 13.99
N PHE A 189 -28.95 -42.58 15.10
CA PHE A 189 -29.30 -43.20 16.39
C PHE A 189 -30.61 -43.99 16.29
N LEU A 190 -31.67 -43.41 15.72
CA LEU A 190 -32.96 -44.09 15.50
C LEU A 190 -32.80 -45.33 14.60
N TYR A 191 -32.00 -45.23 13.54
CA TYR A 191 -31.69 -46.36 12.67
C TYR A 191 -30.97 -47.50 13.41
N MET A 192 -29.95 -47.19 14.23
CA MET A 192 -29.23 -48.20 15.01
C MET A 192 -30.11 -48.85 16.08
N VAL A 193 -30.95 -48.08 16.77
CA VAL A 193 -31.91 -48.60 17.76
C VAL A 193 -32.90 -49.55 17.10
N ASN A 194 -33.53 -49.15 15.99
CA ASN A 194 -34.50 -50.00 15.28
C ASN A 194 -33.87 -51.31 14.78
N LYS A 195 -32.58 -51.30 14.42
CA LYS A 195 -31.84 -52.51 14.01
C LYS A 195 -31.51 -53.46 15.17
N LEU A 196 -31.35 -52.97 16.40
CA LEU A 196 -31.05 -53.80 17.57
C LEU A 196 -32.28 -54.52 18.14
N PHE A 197 -33.49 -54.01 17.87
CA PHE A 197 -34.76 -54.56 18.35
C PHE A 197 -35.57 -55.29 17.27
N SER A 198 -34.99 -55.48 16.08
CA SER A 198 -35.51 -56.34 15.01
C SER A 198 -34.76 -57.66 14.94
#